data_AF-A0A226EU22-F1
#
_entry.id   AF-A0A226EU22-F1
#
_cell.length_a   1.000
_cell.length_b   1.000
_cell.length_c   1.000
_cell.angle_alpha   90.00
_cell.angle_beta   90.00
_cell.angle_gamma   90.00
#
_symmetry.space_group_name_H-M   'P 1'
#
loop_
_entity.id
_entity.type
_entity.pdbx_description
1 polymer ?
#
loop_
_entity_poly.entity_id
_entity_poly.type
_entity_poly.pdbx_seq_one_letter_code
_entity_poly.pdbx_strand_id
1 'polypeptide(L)'
;MKATLSLVTLAVVISLAHSQRQLAFPDPRSCQNRVRHTTWTDPRGVTHNYFFSWEHQATQNLEVDWLDARNICRRHCMDTVSLETPAENEFIKQKISSGRVKYIWTSGRKCNFKGCSERPDQQPNLINGWFWSGSGVKLGPTNNRQNGDWSHTGGQFGYAQPDNREIAQGNDEACLSVLNNFYNDGIKWHDVACHHLKPFVCEDSEELINYVRSRG
;
A
#
# COMPACT_ATOMS: atom_id res chain seq x y z
N MET A 1 35.83 58.04 -29.31
CA MET A 1 35.16 57.74 -28.01
C MET A 1 34.61 56.33 -28.09
N LYS A 2 34.99 55.45 -27.15
CA LYS A 2 34.70 54.00 -27.17
C LYS A 2 33.27 53.76 -26.67
N ALA A 3 32.48 52.99 -27.42
CA ALA A 3 31.19 52.47 -26.96
C ALA A 3 31.41 51.09 -26.35
N THR A 4 31.03 50.92 -25.09
CA THR A 4 31.11 49.64 -24.37
C THR A 4 29.72 49.02 -24.38
N LEU A 5 29.57 47.87 -25.04
CA LEU A 5 28.33 47.10 -25.09
C LEU A 5 28.39 46.03 -23.99
N SER A 6 27.64 46.21 -22.91
CA SER A 6 27.50 45.20 -21.86
C SER A 6 26.39 44.22 -22.24
N LEU A 7 26.77 42.95 -22.47
CA LEU A 7 25.82 41.85 -22.64
C LEU A 7 25.32 41.40 -21.26
N VAL A 8 24.02 41.53 -21.01
CA VAL A 8 23.35 40.94 -19.85
C VAL A 8 22.80 39.58 -20.27
N THR A 9 23.45 38.49 -19.84
CA THR A 9 22.94 37.13 -20.01
C THR A 9 21.88 36.84 -18.94
N LEU A 10 20.62 36.71 -19.36
CA LEU A 10 19.50 36.30 -18.52
C LEU A 10 19.51 34.76 -18.37
N ALA A 11 19.92 34.26 -17.22
CA ALA A 11 19.83 32.83 -16.91
C ALA A 11 18.39 32.47 -16.55
N VAL A 12 17.72 31.73 -17.44
CA VAL A 12 16.38 31.17 -17.16
C VAL A 12 16.57 29.90 -16.33
N VAL A 13 16.25 29.97 -15.03
CA VAL A 13 16.18 28.81 -14.15
C VAL A 13 14.84 28.12 -14.40
N ILE A 14 14.84 27.01 -15.14
CA ILE A 14 13.66 26.16 -15.31
C ILE A 14 13.55 25.27 -14.07
N SER A 15 12.67 25.63 -13.14
CA SER A 15 12.30 24.79 -12.01
C SER A 15 11.43 23.62 -12.50
N LEU A 16 12.01 22.42 -12.59
CA LEU A 16 11.27 21.18 -12.80
C LEU A 16 10.51 20.84 -11.51
N ALA A 17 9.26 21.32 -11.41
CA ALA A 17 8.35 20.90 -10.36
C ALA A 17 8.03 19.40 -10.54
N HIS A 18 8.66 18.55 -9.75
CA HIS A 18 8.24 17.15 -9.63
C HIS A 18 6.86 17.12 -8.99
N SER A 19 5.81 16.88 -9.79
CA SER A 19 4.46 16.69 -9.27
C SER A 19 4.46 15.46 -8.36
N GLN A 20 4.46 15.67 -7.04
CA GLN A 20 4.28 14.58 -6.09
C GLN A 20 2.86 14.05 -6.27
N ARG A 21 2.74 12.78 -6.69
CA ARG A 21 1.45 12.10 -6.78
C ARG A 21 0.79 12.07 -5.40
N GLN A 22 -0.48 12.48 -5.35
CA GLN A 22 -1.27 12.55 -4.12
C GLN A 22 -2.28 11.41 -4.04
N LEU A 23 -2.79 11.16 -2.84
CA LEU A 23 -3.91 10.25 -2.64
C LEU A 23 -5.18 10.79 -3.29
N ALA A 24 -5.86 9.94 -4.05
CA ALA A 24 -7.09 10.28 -4.74
C ALA A 24 -8.26 10.43 -3.75
N PHE A 25 -9.15 11.37 -4.07
CA PHE A 25 -10.48 11.45 -3.47
C PHE A 25 -11.42 10.42 -4.10
N PRO A 26 -12.46 9.96 -3.38
CA PRO A 26 -13.47 9.07 -3.95
C PRO A 26 -14.31 9.80 -5.02
N ASP A 27 -14.70 9.08 -6.07
CA ASP A 27 -15.59 9.56 -7.11
C ASP A 27 -17.01 9.01 -6.88
N PRO A 28 -18.02 9.86 -6.63
CA PRO A 28 -19.36 9.39 -6.26
C PRO A 28 -19.98 8.38 -7.23
N ARG A 29 -19.80 8.59 -8.54
CA ARG A 29 -20.33 7.69 -9.57
C ARG A 29 -19.62 6.34 -9.56
N SER A 30 -18.30 6.36 -9.43
CA SER A 30 -17.47 5.16 -9.33
C SER A 30 -17.74 4.38 -8.04
N CYS A 31 -18.05 5.06 -6.93
CA CYS A 31 -18.44 4.44 -5.67
C CYS A 31 -19.79 3.71 -5.75
N GLN A 32 -20.78 4.33 -6.41
CA GLN A 32 -22.11 3.74 -6.60
C GLN A 32 -22.04 2.49 -7.48
N ASN A 33 -21.18 2.50 -8.50
CA ASN A 33 -21.03 1.43 -9.49
C ASN A 33 -19.83 0.51 -9.21
N ARG A 34 -19.27 0.54 -7.99
CA ARG A 34 -18.07 -0.24 -7.67
C ARG A 34 -18.35 -1.74 -7.78
N VAL A 35 -17.38 -2.44 -8.37
CA VAL A 35 -17.41 -3.90 -8.50
C VAL A 35 -17.09 -4.53 -7.15
N ARG A 36 -17.87 -5.55 -6.78
CA ARG A 36 -17.75 -6.29 -5.52
C ARG A 36 -17.72 -7.77 -5.86
N HIS A 37 -16.54 -8.40 -5.83
CA HIS A 37 -16.42 -9.82 -6.19
C HIS A 37 -16.84 -10.72 -5.04
N THR A 38 -16.63 -10.29 -3.80
CA THR A 38 -16.97 -11.09 -2.62
C THR A 38 -17.35 -10.16 -1.47
N THR A 39 -18.33 -10.59 -0.68
CA THR A 39 -18.65 -10.02 0.63
C THR A 39 -18.22 -11.02 1.68
N TRP A 40 -17.49 -10.57 2.70
CA TRP A 40 -17.02 -11.44 3.76
C TRP A 40 -17.19 -10.76 5.12
N THR A 41 -17.52 -11.56 6.14
CA THR A 41 -17.75 -11.11 7.50
C THR A 41 -16.71 -11.75 8.40
N ASP A 42 -15.98 -10.92 9.15
CA ASP A 42 -14.95 -11.38 10.06
C ASP A 42 -15.53 -11.90 11.39
N PRO A 43 -14.73 -12.57 12.24
CA PRO A 43 -15.19 -13.06 13.54
C PRO A 43 -15.62 -11.96 14.52
N ARG A 44 -15.29 -10.70 14.27
CA ARG A 44 -15.77 -9.54 15.05
C ARG A 44 -17.18 -9.12 14.61
N GLY A 45 -17.71 -9.70 13.53
CA GLY A 45 -19.01 -9.35 12.93
C GLY A 45 -18.92 -8.18 11.95
N VAL A 46 -17.72 -7.73 11.58
CA VAL A 46 -17.51 -6.65 10.62
C VAL A 46 -17.60 -7.22 9.20
N THR A 47 -18.40 -6.59 8.35
CA THR A 47 -18.64 -7.05 6.97
C THR A 47 -18.11 -6.05 5.96
N HIS A 48 -17.26 -6.51 5.06
CA HIS A 48 -16.73 -5.71 3.96
C HIS A 48 -16.98 -6.38 2.60
N ASN A 49 -17.01 -5.55 1.56
CA ASN A 49 -16.92 -6.03 0.19
C ASN A 49 -15.47 -5.91 -0.30
N TYR A 50 -15.06 -6.88 -1.11
CA TYR A 50 -13.71 -7.00 -1.63
C TYR A 50 -13.72 -7.04 -3.15
N PHE A 51 -12.71 -6.39 -3.74
CA PHE A 51 -12.41 -6.40 -5.16
C PHE A 51 -11.01 -6.96 -5.36
N PHE A 52 -10.90 -7.93 -6.24
CA PHE A 52 -9.64 -8.60 -6.58
C PHE A 52 -9.26 -8.20 -8.00
N SER A 53 -8.17 -7.45 -8.17
CA SER A 53 -7.78 -6.90 -9.48
C SER A 53 -7.63 -7.98 -10.57
N TRP A 54 -7.20 -9.18 -10.22
CA TRP A 54 -7.04 -10.31 -11.15
C TRP A 54 -8.37 -10.98 -11.56
N GLU A 55 -9.47 -10.78 -10.84
CA GLU A 55 -10.78 -11.39 -11.16
C GLU A 55 -11.62 -10.48 -12.08
N HIS A 56 -11.24 -9.21 -12.25
CA HIS A 56 -11.96 -8.27 -13.09
C HIS A 56 -11.28 -8.09 -14.45
N GLN A 57 -12.01 -8.33 -15.54
CA GLN A 57 -11.49 -8.32 -16.91
C GLN A 57 -10.64 -7.08 -17.25
N ALA A 58 -11.06 -5.89 -16.80
CA ALA A 58 -10.35 -4.63 -17.11
C ALA A 58 -9.03 -4.46 -16.36
N THR A 59 -8.85 -5.15 -15.23
CA THR A 59 -7.66 -5.04 -14.37
C THR A 59 -6.89 -6.35 -14.25
N GLN A 60 -7.28 -7.41 -14.94
CA GLN A 60 -6.75 -8.76 -14.72
C GLN A 60 -5.23 -8.88 -14.95
N ASN A 61 -4.67 -8.03 -15.82
CA ASN A 61 -3.24 -7.94 -16.11
C ASN A 61 -2.62 -6.62 -15.61
N LEU A 62 -3.35 -5.88 -14.77
CA LEU A 62 -2.91 -4.58 -14.27
C LEU A 62 -2.03 -4.79 -13.04
N GLU A 63 -0.75 -4.44 -13.17
CA GLU A 63 0.18 -4.32 -12.07
C GLU A 63 0.59 -2.85 -11.93
N VAL A 64 0.49 -2.31 -10.72
CA VAL A 64 0.77 -0.89 -10.43
C VAL A 64 1.58 -0.76 -9.15
N ASP A 65 2.21 0.40 -8.96
CA ASP A 65 2.86 0.72 -7.69
C ASP A 65 1.84 0.89 -6.56
N TRP A 66 2.34 0.96 -5.33
CA TRP A 66 1.51 0.96 -4.14
C TRP A 66 0.55 2.17 -4.08
N LEU A 67 0.99 3.35 -4.51
CA LEU A 67 0.15 4.55 -4.46
C LEU A 67 -0.97 4.48 -5.50
N ASP A 68 -0.67 3.97 -6.69
CA ASP A 68 -1.70 3.76 -7.72
C ASP A 68 -2.71 2.69 -7.34
N ALA A 69 -2.27 1.58 -6.74
CA ALA A 69 -3.17 0.55 -6.20
C ALA A 69 -4.18 1.19 -5.24
N ARG A 70 -3.70 2.01 -4.30
CA ARG A 70 -4.56 2.77 -3.38
C ARG A 70 -5.48 3.72 -4.13
N ASN A 71 -4.96 4.53 -5.04
CA ASN A 71 -5.76 5.52 -5.76
C ASN A 71 -6.87 4.87 -6.59
N ILE A 72 -6.62 3.72 -7.21
CA ILE A 72 -7.65 2.96 -7.91
C ILE A 72 -8.75 2.58 -6.93
N CYS A 73 -8.42 1.94 -5.81
CA CYS A 73 -9.41 1.55 -4.80
C CYS A 73 -10.19 2.76 -4.25
N ARG A 74 -9.49 3.85 -3.92
CA ARG A 74 -10.04 5.06 -3.29
C ARG A 74 -11.10 5.75 -4.13
N ARG A 75 -10.90 5.82 -5.45
CA ARG A 75 -11.92 6.37 -6.37
C ARG A 75 -13.24 5.60 -6.29
N HIS A 76 -13.21 4.32 -5.91
CA HIS A 76 -14.38 3.46 -5.77
C HIS A 76 -14.93 3.37 -4.34
N CYS A 77 -14.55 4.28 -3.42
CA CYS A 77 -14.91 4.24 -2.00
C CYS A 77 -14.44 2.94 -1.30
N MET A 78 -13.36 2.38 -1.80
CA MET A 78 -12.61 1.30 -1.20
C MET A 78 -11.22 1.84 -0.83
N ASP A 79 -10.41 1.11 -0.10
CA ASP A 79 -8.96 1.32 -0.08
C ASP A 79 -8.28 -0.02 -0.38
N THR A 80 -6.97 -0.06 -0.51
CA THR A 80 -6.29 -1.37 -0.52
C THR A 80 -6.58 -2.11 0.78
N VAL A 81 -6.62 -3.44 0.74
CA VAL A 81 -7.05 -4.27 1.88
C VAL A 81 -6.18 -4.07 3.12
N SER A 82 -6.80 -4.05 4.29
CA SER A 82 -6.15 -3.99 5.61
C SER A 82 -6.35 -5.34 6.31
N LEU A 83 -5.28 -6.07 6.63
CA LEU A 83 -5.40 -7.42 7.19
C LEU A 83 -5.42 -7.34 8.73
N GLU A 84 -6.56 -6.94 9.28
CA GLU A 84 -6.67 -6.57 10.70
C GLU A 84 -6.80 -7.79 11.62
N THR A 85 -7.32 -8.90 11.09
CA THR A 85 -7.53 -10.13 11.85
C THR A 85 -6.82 -11.33 11.23
N PRO A 86 -6.46 -12.35 12.02
CA PRO A 86 -5.93 -13.60 11.47
C PRO A 86 -6.89 -14.28 10.49
N ALA A 87 -8.21 -14.22 10.76
CA ALA A 87 -9.22 -14.82 9.89
C ALA A 87 -9.30 -14.10 8.52
N GLU A 88 -9.20 -12.78 8.52
CA GLU A 88 -9.15 -11.98 7.30
C GLU A 88 -7.87 -12.23 6.50
N ASN A 89 -6.72 -12.30 7.19
CA ASN A 89 -5.45 -12.66 6.57
C ASN A 89 -5.55 -14.01 5.85
N GLU A 90 -6.10 -15.04 6.51
CA GLU A 90 -6.28 -16.36 5.89
C GLU A 90 -7.29 -16.35 4.75
N PHE A 91 -8.40 -15.60 4.86
CA PHE A 91 -9.35 -15.40 3.76
C PHE A 91 -8.66 -14.83 2.52
N ILE A 92 -7.86 -13.78 2.67
CA ILE A 92 -7.12 -13.17 1.55
C ILE A 92 -6.06 -14.13 1.00
N LYS A 93 -5.34 -14.87 1.85
CA LYS A 93 -4.38 -15.90 1.42
C LYS A 93 -5.04 -17.01 0.59
N GLN A 94 -6.24 -17.44 0.97
CA GLN A 94 -7.00 -18.43 0.19
C GLN A 94 -7.37 -17.89 -1.19
N LYS A 95 -7.77 -16.60 -1.31
CA LYS A 95 -8.06 -15.97 -2.60
C LYS A 95 -6.81 -15.83 -3.47
N ILE A 96 -5.68 -15.42 -2.89
CA ILE A 96 -4.38 -15.38 -3.57
C ILE A 96 -3.97 -16.77 -4.10
N SER A 97 -4.06 -17.79 -3.24
CA SER A 97 -3.71 -19.17 -3.59
C SER A 97 -4.59 -19.72 -4.71
N SER A 98 -5.91 -19.58 -4.57
CA SER A 98 -6.89 -20.07 -5.55
C SER A 98 -6.75 -19.36 -6.89
N GLY A 99 -6.46 -18.05 -6.88
CA GLY A 99 -6.19 -17.25 -8.08
C GLY A 99 -4.79 -17.47 -8.66
N ARG A 100 -3.92 -18.25 -8.01
CA ARG A 100 -2.50 -18.44 -8.38
C ARG A 100 -1.76 -17.12 -8.55
N VAL A 101 -2.10 -16.14 -7.73
CA VAL A 101 -1.50 -14.79 -7.77
C VAL A 101 -0.17 -14.83 -7.04
N LYS A 102 0.89 -14.31 -7.66
CA LYS A 102 2.26 -14.40 -7.12
C LYS A 102 2.47 -13.51 -5.90
N TYR A 103 1.82 -12.35 -5.86
CA TYR A 103 1.94 -11.35 -4.80
C TYR A 103 0.85 -10.30 -4.97
N ILE A 104 0.48 -9.60 -3.90
CA ILE A 104 -0.46 -8.48 -3.96
C ILE A 104 0.00 -7.30 -3.12
N TRP A 105 -0.40 -6.09 -3.51
CA TRP A 105 -0.36 -4.94 -2.61
C TRP A 105 -1.50 -4.98 -1.58
N THR A 106 -1.15 -4.62 -0.36
CA THR A 106 -2.07 -4.31 0.76
C THR A 106 -1.96 -2.84 1.13
N SER A 107 -2.75 -2.37 2.11
CA SER A 107 -2.62 -1.01 2.64
C SER A 107 -1.49 -0.80 3.65
N GLY A 108 -0.71 -1.83 3.96
CA GLY A 108 0.30 -1.73 5.02
C GLY A 108 1.41 -0.76 4.63
N ARG A 109 1.75 0.14 5.55
CA ARG A 109 2.68 1.25 5.32
C ARG A 109 3.55 1.47 6.56
N LYS A 110 4.85 1.68 6.33
CA LYS A 110 5.81 2.13 7.35
C LYS A 110 5.77 3.64 7.50
N CYS A 111 5.73 4.16 8.72
CA CYS A 111 5.81 5.59 8.98
C CYS A 111 7.24 6.09 8.72
N ASN A 112 7.49 6.57 7.50
CA ASN A 112 8.76 7.12 7.03
C ASN A 112 8.60 8.49 6.35
N PHE A 113 7.49 9.19 6.61
CA PHE A 113 7.18 10.50 6.06
C PHE A 113 7.24 11.59 7.13
N LYS A 114 7.10 12.86 6.71
CA LYS A 114 7.17 14.02 7.61
C LYS A 114 6.19 13.86 8.78
N GLY A 115 6.68 14.08 10.01
CA GLY A 115 5.93 13.92 11.25
C GLY A 115 6.13 12.57 11.94
N CYS A 116 6.56 11.50 11.24
CA CYS A 116 6.79 10.19 11.86
C CYS A 116 7.97 10.19 12.85
N SER A 117 9.01 10.98 12.59
CA SER A 117 10.18 11.11 13.48
C SER A 117 9.84 11.75 14.83
N GLU A 118 8.75 12.50 14.90
CA GLU A 118 8.26 13.19 16.11
C GLU A 118 7.35 12.31 16.95
N ARG A 119 7.12 11.05 16.54
CA ARG A 119 6.24 10.08 17.20
C ARG A 119 7.07 9.02 17.92
N PRO A 120 7.37 9.18 19.23
CA PRO A 120 8.20 8.22 19.96
C PRO A 120 7.60 6.82 19.99
N ASP A 121 6.27 6.74 19.97
CA ASP A 121 5.51 5.48 19.94
C ASP A 121 5.70 4.68 18.63
N GLN A 122 6.27 5.31 17.60
CA GLN A 122 6.52 4.71 16.30
C GLN A 122 8.00 4.49 16.02
N GLN A 123 8.88 4.73 17.00
CA GLN A 123 10.32 4.52 16.86
C GLN A 123 10.78 3.26 17.60
N PRO A 124 11.77 2.51 17.06
CA PRO A 124 12.29 2.63 15.70
C PRO A 124 11.23 2.21 14.66
N ASN A 125 11.17 2.93 13.54
CA ASN A 125 10.10 2.79 12.56
C ASN A 125 9.98 1.40 11.91
N LEU A 126 11.07 0.67 11.75
CA LEU A 126 11.04 -0.71 11.25
C LEU A 126 10.31 -1.68 12.20
N ILE A 127 10.31 -1.36 13.51
CA ILE A 127 9.68 -2.18 14.55
C ILE A 127 8.27 -1.68 14.87
N ASN A 128 8.13 -0.39 15.16
CA ASN A 128 6.91 0.20 15.74
C ASN A 128 6.11 1.08 14.77
N GLY A 129 6.62 1.29 13.54
CA GLY A 129 6.11 2.28 12.60
C GLY A 129 5.11 1.75 11.58
N TRP A 130 4.70 0.48 11.64
CA TRP A 130 3.80 -0.10 10.66
C TRP A 130 2.33 0.13 11.01
N PHE A 131 1.51 0.43 10.01
CA PHE A 131 0.06 0.59 10.14
C PHE A 131 -0.66 0.25 8.84
N TRP A 132 -1.94 -0.10 8.92
CA TRP A 132 -2.84 -0.24 7.79
C TRP A 132 -3.33 1.14 7.36
N SER A 133 -2.84 1.65 6.24
CA SER A 133 -3.19 3.00 5.80
C SER A 133 -4.61 3.13 5.22
N GLY A 134 -5.29 2.00 4.97
CA GLY A 134 -6.68 1.93 4.52
C GLY A 134 -7.69 2.07 5.66
N SER A 135 -7.38 1.53 6.84
CA SER A 135 -8.24 1.61 8.04
C SER A 135 -7.70 2.53 9.15
N GLY A 136 -6.42 2.90 9.08
CA GLY A 136 -5.72 3.68 10.11
C GLY A 136 -5.21 2.86 11.31
N VAL A 137 -5.46 1.54 11.33
CA VAL A 137 -5.08 0.67 12.45
C VAL A 137 -3.57 0.45 12.50
N LYS A 138 -2.97 0.66 13.68
CA LYS A 138 -1.54 0.41 13.93
C LYS A 138 -1.26 -1.09 14.00
N LEU A 139 -0.18 -1.55 13.39
CA LEU A 139 0.32 -2.92 13.57
C LEU A 139 1.14 -3.00 14.86
N GLY A 140 1.08 -4.15 15.53
CA GLY A 140 1.93 -4.44 16.67
C GLY A 140 3.42 -4.47 16.30
N PRO A 141 4.32 -4.35 17.30
CA PRO A 141 5.77 -4.41 17.07
C PRO A 141 6.21 -5.64 16.27
N THR A 142 7.00 -5.44 15.21
CA THR A 142 7.39 -6.51 14.26
C THR A 142 8.42 -7.50 14.84
N ASN A 143 9.07 -7.14 15.93
CA ASN A 143 9.96 -8.02 16.69
C ASN A 143 9.21 -9.05 17.56
N ASN A 144 7.89 -8.92 17.72
CA ASN A 144 7.03 -9.96 18.27
C ASN A 144 6.30 -10.68 17.13
N ARG A 145 6.66 -11.94 16.89
CA ARG A 145 6.13 -12.74 15.77
C ARG A 145 4.66 -13.13 15.90
N GLN A 146 4.04 -12.88 17.04
CA GLN A 146 2.59 -13.01 17.21
C GLN A 146 1.83 -11.84 16.56
N ASN A 147 2.52 -10.73 16.28
CA ASN A 147 1.94 -9.55 15.66
C ASN A 147 2.00 -9.67 14.13
N GLY A 148 0.96 -10.29 13.56
CA GLY A 148 0.81 -10.40 12.12
C GLY A 148 1.54 -11.58 11.49
N ASP A 149 1.48 -11.66 10.16
CA ASP A 149 1.92 -12.83 9.38
C ASP A 149 3.21 -12.56 8.59
N TRP A 150 4.13 -11.79 9.19
CA TRP A 150 5.46 -11.51 8.64
C TRP A 150 6.21 -12.81 8.32
N SER A 151 7.01 -12.81 7.25
CA SER A 151 7.84 -13.95 6.91
C SER A 151 9.07 -14.09 7.81
N HIS A 152 9.49 -15.33 8.06
CA HIS A 152 10.71 -15.65 8.82
C HIS A 152 11.97 -15.66 7.95
N THR A 153 11.80 -15.48 6.64
CA THR A 153 12.86 -15.42 5.63
C THR A 153 12.48 -14.38 4.58
N GLY A 154 13.35 -14.15 3.60
CA GLY A 154 13.17 -13.10 2.61
C GLY A 154 14.09 -13.32 1.42
N GLY A 155 14.65 -12.22 0.90
CA GLY A 155 15.56 -12.23 -0.25
C GLY A 155 16.82 -13.11 -0.10
N GLN A 156 17.83 -12.86 -0.92
CA GLN A 156 19.02 -13.72 -1.05
C GLN A 156 19.68 -14.20 0.26
N PHE A 157 19.60 -13.41 1.34
CA PHE A 157 20.22 -13.72 2.63
C PHE A 157 19.29 -14.40 3.65
N GLY A 158 18.00 -14.58 3.30
CA GLY A 158 17.02 -15.28 4.14
C GLY A 158 16.67 -14.56 5.45
N TYR A 159 16.76 -13.23 5.48
CA TYR A 159 16.44 -12.46 6.68
C TYR A 159 14.94 -12.40 6.94
N ALA A 160 14.57 -12.43 8.23
CA ALA A 160 13.19 -12.30 8.65
C ALA A 160 12.65 -10.90 8.36
N GLN A 161 11.40 -10.85 7.92
CA GLN A 161 10.74 -9.61 7.53
C GLN A 161 10.10 -8.92 8.74
N PRO A 162 9.98 -7.58 8.74
CA PRO A 162 10.53 -6.67 7.73
C PRO A 162 12.05 -6.45 7.88
N ASP A 163 12.80 -6.44 6.78
CA ASP A 163 14.27 -6.36 6.80
C ASP A 163 14.84 -5.07 6.17
N ASN A 164 14.02 -4.30 5.45
CA ASN A 164 14.40 -3.10 4.72
C ASN A 164 15.67 -3.26 3.85
N ARG A 165 15.86 -4.44 3.28
CA ARG A 165 17.01 -4.83 2.47
C ARG A 165 17.32 -3.88 1.32
N GLU A 166 16.32 -3.33 0.63
CA GLU A 166 16.56 -2.43 -0.52
C GLU A 166 17.12 -1.05 -0.13
N ILE A 167 17.25 -0.73 1.17
CA ILE A 167 17.77 0.57 1.62
C ILE A 167 19.20 0.83 1.14
N ALA A 168 20.00 -0.24 0.98
CA ALA A 168 21.36 -0.16 0.45
C ALA A 168 21.40 0.31 -1.02
N GLN A 169 20.28 0.18 -1.74
CA GLN A 169 20.10 0.63 -3.12
C GLN A 169 19.39 2.00 -3.20
N GLY A 170 19.12 2.63 -2.04
CA GLY A 170 18.43 3.92 -1.94
C GLY A 170 16.91 3.82 -1.88
N ASN A 171 16.34 2.61 -1.77
CA ASN A 171 14.89 2.40 -1.71
C ASN A 171 14.47 1.95 -0.31
N ASP A 172 13.60 2.71 0.33
CA ASP A 172 12.99 2.29 1.61
C ASP A 172 11.83 1.31 1.34
N GLU A 173 11.92 0.09 1.86
CA GLU A 173 10.86 -0.93 1.81
C GLU A 173 9.78 -0.56 2.81
N ALA A 174 8.97 0.40 2.39
CA ALA A 174 8.07 1.12 3.26
C ALA A 174 6.61 0.72 3.03
N CYS A 175 6.36 -0.28 2.20
CA CYS A 175 5.04 -0.81 1.84
C CYS A 175 4.96 -2.31 2.13
N LEU A 176 3.80 -2.79 2.56
CA LEU A 176 3.58 -4.19 2.91
C LEU A 176 2.92 -4.93 1.73
N SER A 177 3.52 -6.03 1.32
CA SER A 177 2.98 -6.93 0.31
C SER A 177 2.76 -8.33 0.91
N VAL A 178 1.74 -9.02 0.44
CA VAL A 178 1.61 -10.47 0.67
C VAL A 178 2.20 -11.19 -0.52
N LEU A 179 3.25 -11.99 -0.30
CA LEU A 179 3.90 -12.78 -1.34
C LEU A 179 3.44 -14.24 -1.23
N ASN A 180 3.10 -14.86 -2.36
CA ASN A 180 2.63 -16.24 -2.42
C ASN A 180 3.81 -17.19 -2.62
N ASN A 181 4.38 -17.66 -1.52
CA ASN A 181 5.48 -18.64 -1.48
C ASN A 181 6.68 -18.24 -2.35
N PHE A 182 6.92 -16.94 -2.49
CA PHE A 182 7.94 -16.40 -3.38
C PHE A 182 9.36 -16.77 -2.93
N TYR A 183 9.56 -16.89 -1.60
CA TYR A 183 10.84 -17.28 -0.99
C TYR A 183 10.76 -18.66 -0.31
N ASN A 184 9.85 -19.52 -0.76
CA ASN A 184 9.61 -20.84 -0.17
C ASN A 184 9.25 -20.81 1.32
N ASP A 185 8.44 -19.81 1.70
CA ASP A 185 8.08 -19.44 3.06
C ASP A 185 6.57 -19.46 3.33
N GLY A 186 5.80 -19.97 2.36
CA GLY A 186 4.34 -19.91 2.33
C GLY A 186 3.82 -18.55 1.88
N ILE A 187 2.52 -18.31 2.07
CA ILE A 187 1.91 -17.01 1.75
C ILE A 187 2.09 -16.10 2.96
N LYS A 188 2.98 -15.11 2.87
CA LYS A 188 3.46 -14.32 4.02
C LYS A 188 3.61 -12.84 3.71
N TRP A 189 3.68 -12.01 4.75
CA TRP A 189 3.92 -10.57 4.62
C TRP A 189 5.41 -10.27 4.48
N HIS A 190 5.72 -9.36 3.57
CA HIS A 190 7.05 -8.84 3.29
C HIS A 190 6.98 -7.31 3.21
N ASP A 191 8.00 -6.63 3.70
CA ASP A 191 8.21 -5.24 3.31
C ASP A 191 8.82 -5.20 1.92
N VAL A 192 8.34 -4.27 1.10
CA VAL A 192 8.74 -4.14 -0.29
C VAL A 192 8.81 -2.66 -0.64
N ALA A 193 9.76 -2.28 -1.49
CA ALA A 193 9.84 -0.92 -1.99
C ALA A 193 8.56 -0.56 -2.76
N CYS A 194 7.97 0.59 -2.42
CA CYS A 194 6.62 0.95 -2.86
C CYS A 194 6.44 1.12 -4.37
N HIS A 195 7.54 1.24 -5.13
CA HIS A 195 7.54 1.44 -6.58
C HIS A 195 7.38 0.12 -7.37
N HIS A 196 7.51 -1.04 -6.72
CA HIS A 196 7.31 -2.32 -7.40
C HIS A 196 5.88 -2.46 -7.90
N LEU A 197 5.71 -3.08 -9.06
CA LEU A 197 4.39 -3.26 -9.67
C LEU A 197 3.77 -4.57 -9.21
N LYS A 198 2.53 -4.53 -8.73
CA LYS A 198 1.79 -5.71 -8.27
C LYS A 198 0.30 -5.56 -8.58
N PRO A 199 -0.43 -6.67 -8.71
CA PRO A 199 -1.87 -6.63 -8.56
C PRO A 199 -2.22 -6.26 -7.10
N PHE A 200 -3.47 -5.86 -6.88
CA PHE A 200 -3.93 -5.35 -5.59
C PHE A 200 -5.31 -5.91 -5.24
N VAL A 201 -5.64 -5.83 -3.95
CA VAL A 201 -6.97 -6.12 -3.42
C VAL A 201 -7.53 -4.84 -2.83
N CYS A 202 -8.75 -4.47 -3.22
CA CYS A 202 -9.49 -3.40 -2.56
C CYS A 202 -10.49 -3.96 -1.56
N GLU A 203 -10.76 -3.18 -0.54
CA GLU A 203 -11.72 -3.43 0.54
C GLU A 203 -12.56 -2.17 0.76
N ASP A 204 -13.86 -2.30 1.02
CA ASP A 204 -14.74 -1.17 1.33
C ASP A 204 -14.17 -0.29 2.46
N SER A 205 -14.17 1.03 2.25
CA SER A 205 -13.73 2.00 3.25
C SER A 205 -14.93 2.82 3.73
N GLU A 206 -15.37 2.56 4.96
CA GLU A 206 -16.47 3.31 5.59
C GLU A 206 -16.20 4.82 5.64
N GLU A 207 -14.94 5.22 5.85
CA GLU A 207 -14.52 6.63 5.81
C GLU A 207 -14.84 7.27 4.45
N LEU A 208 -14.46 6.62 3.35
CA LEU A 208 -14.66 7.16 2.00
C LEU A 208 -16.11 7.09 1.55
N ILE A 209 -16.82 6.03 1.95
CA ILE A 209 -18.26 5.90 1.71
C ILE A 209 -19.00 7.05 2.43
N ASN A 210 -18.69 7.30 3.70
CA ASN A 210 -19.33 8.36 4.47
C ASN A 210 -18.93 9.76 3.98
N TYR A 211 -17.68 9.93 3.54
CA TYR A 211 -17.25 11.16 2.87
C TYR A 211 -18.13 11.48 1.66
N VAL A 212 -18.36 10.51 0.76
CA VAL A 212 -19.23 10.73 -0.41
C VAL A 212 -20.67 10.99 0.01
N ARG A 213 -21.21 10.23 0.97
CA ARG A 213 -22.59 10.43 1.48
C ARG A 213 -22.80 11.83 2.06
N SER A 214 -21.81 12.39 2.76
CA SER A 214 -21.91 13.73 3.36
C SER A 214 -21.84 14.88 2.36
N ARG A 215 -21.51 14.61 1.09
CA ARG A 215 -21.34 15.62 0.03
C ARG A 215 -22.35 15.49 -1.12
N GLY A 216 -23.19 14.46 -1.09
CA GLY A 216 -24.31 14.27 -2.02
C GLY A 216 -25.62 14.72 -1.39
#